data_AF-A0AAJ0BX38-F1
#
_entry.id   AF-A0AAJ0BX38-F1
#
_cell.length_a   1.000
_cell.length_b   1.000
_cell.length_c   1.000
_cell.angle_alpha   90.00
_cell.angle_beta   90.00
_cell.angle_gamma   90.00
#
_symmetry.space_group_name_H-M   'P 1'
#
loop_
_entity.id
_entity.type
_entity.pdbx_description
1 polymer ?
#
loop_
_entity_poly.entity_id
_entity_poly.type
_entity_poly.pdbx_seq_one_letter_code
_entity_poly.pdbx_strand_id
1 'polypeptide(L)'
;MFFRAALRPARSLHPTRQLRAHVRWESTRPSPVTDFYKTFTRPVAKTLLLAVFTYQLAYWAWVKLEQDEIKAERREEISQLEAQVQSLQADDKKR
;
A
#
# COMPACT_ATOMS: atom_id res chain seq x y z
N MET A 1 -9.24 56.49 -55.78
CA MET A 1 -9.75 55.82 -54.57
C MET A 1 -9.38 54.35 -54.64
N PHE A 2 -8.50 53.90 -53.74
CA PHE A 2 -7.91 52.57 -53.72
C PHE A 2 -8.87 51.56 -53.04
N PHE A 3 -9.30 50.54 -53.76
CA PHE A 3 -9.90 49.34 -53.15
C PHE A 3 -8.85 48.23 -53.11
N ARG A 4 -8.28 47.99 -51.92
CA ARG A 4 -7.41 46.83 -51.66
C ARG A 4 -8.29 45.60 -51.50
N ALA A 5 -8.12 44.63 -52.38
CA ALA A 5 -8.55 43.26 -52.15
C ALA A 5 -7.76 42.70 -50.95
N ALA A 6 -8.45 42.44 -49.84
CA ALA A 6 -7.90 41.69 -48.71
C ALA A 6 -8.49 40.28 -48.76
N LEU A 7 -7.61 39.29 -48.96
CA LEU A 7 -7.93 37.88 -48.89
C LEU A 7 -8.57 37.57 -47.53
N ARG A 8 -9.79 37.03 -47.57
CA ARG A 8 -10.48 36.57 -46.35
C ARG A 8 -9.85 35.22 -45.96
N PRO A 9 -9.23 35.09 -44.78
CA PRO A 9 -8.68 33.81 -44.35
C PRO A 9 -9.80 32.81 -44.10
N ALA A 10 -9.55 31.57 -44.52
CA ALA A 10 -10.40 30.41 -44.31
C ALA A 10 -10.69 30.26 -42.80
N ARG A 11 -11.97 30.38 -42.43
CA ARG A 11 -12.43 29.92 -41.12
C ARG A 11 -12.74 28.44 -41.26
N SER A 12 -11.79 27.61 -40.81
CA SER A 12 -12.01 26.22 -40.51
C SER A 12 -13.24 26.07 -39.61
N LEU A 13 -14.24 25.34 -40.08
CA LEU A 13 -15.27 24.79 -39.22
C LEU A 13 -14.58 23.76 -38.32
N HIS A 14 -14.24 24.17 -37.11
CA HIS A 14 -13.99 23.21 -36.04
C HIS A 14 -15.36 22.79 -35.50
N PRO A 15 -15.85 21.57 -35.77
CA PRO A 15 -16.88 21.01 -34.91
C PRO A 15 -16.19 20.78 -33.57
N THR A 16 -16.35 21.72 -32.65
CA THR A 16 -16.00 21.49 -31.25
C THR A 16 -16.80 20.28 -30.82
N ARG A 17 -16.11 19.13 -30.77
CA ARG A 17 -16.57 17.86 -30.21
C ARG A 17 -16.85 18.09 -28.74
N GLN A 18 -18.01 18.67 -28.45
CA GLN A 18 -18.61 18.70 -27.12
C GLN A 18 -19.10 17.29 -26.81
N LEU A 19 -18.18 16.33 -26.68
CA LEU A 19 -18.41 15.20 -25.79
C LEU A 19 -18.19 15.71 -24.36
N ARG A 20 -19.03 16.67 -23.93
CA ARG A 20 -19.31 16.84 -22.53
C ARG A 20 -20.09 15.59 -22.16
N ALA A 21 -19.36 14.60 -21.67
CA ALA A 21 -19.95 13.48 -20.96
C ALA A 21 -20.83 14.08 -19.86
N HIS A 22 -22.13 14.21 -20.14
CA HIS A 22 -23.15 14.23 -19.10
C HIS A 22 -23.12 12.84 -18.49
N VAL A 23 -22.08 12.56 -17.69
CA VAL A 23 -22.14 11.51 -16.69
C VAL A 23 -23.29 11.94 -15.81
N ARG A 24 -24.41 11.26 -16.03
CA ARG A 24 -25.64 11.32 -15.28
C ARG A 24 -25.29 11.32 -13.79
N TRP A 25 -25.28 12.50 -13.18
CA TRP A 25 -25.54 12.65 -11.74
C TRP A 25 -27.02 12.33 -11.54
N GLU A 26 -27.36 11.06 -11.73
CA GLU A 26 -28.53 10.50 -11.07
C GLU A 26 -28.11 10.56 -9.61
N SER A 27 -28.61 11.56 -8.90
CA SER A 27 -28.47 11.63 -7.46
C SER A 27 -29.12 10.37 -6.92
N THR A 28 -28.35 9.29 -6.75
CA THR A 28 -28.74 8.16 -5.92
C THR A 28 -28.96 8.77 -4.56
N ARG A 29 -30.21 9.11 -4.24
CA ARG A 29 -30.60 9.67 -2.96
C ARG A 29 -30.02 8.72 -1.92
N PRO A 30 -29.10 9.15 -1.06
CA PRO A 30 -28.50 8.25 -0.11
C PRO A 30 -29.64 7.65 0.72
N SER A 31 -29.69 6.32 0.79
CA SER A 31 -30.69 5.68 1.64
C SER A 31 -30.40 6.09 3.08
N PRO A 32 -31.42 6.32 3.92
CA PRO A 32 -31.22 6.71 5.32
C PRO A 32 -30.27 5.76 6.08
N VAL A 33 -30.28 4.46 5.71
CA VAL A 33 -29.37 3.44 6.24
C VAL A 33 -27.91 3.72 5.84
N THR A 34 -27.66 4.11 4.60
CA THR A 34 -26.30 4.43 4.13
C THR A 34 -25.71 5.62 4.87
N ASP A 35 -26.52 6.64 5.18
CA ASP A 35 -26.07 7.82 5.90
C ASP A 35 -25.80 7.54 7.39
N PHE A 36 -26.59 6.67 8.00
CA PHE A 36 -26.33 6.18 9.36
C PHE A 36 -24.97 5.49 9.48
N TYR A 37 -24.67 4.54 8.58
CA TYR A 37 -23.38 3.83 8.58
C TYR A 37 -22.20 4.78 8.32
N LYS A 38 -22.38 5.78 7.46
CA LYS A 38 -21.34 6.78 7.21
C LYS A 38 -21.05 7.66 8.42
N THR A 39 -22.09 8.02 9.16
CA THR A 39 -21.98 9.00 10.25
C THR A 39 -21.52 8.34 11.55
N PHE A 40 -22.07 7.18 11.90
CA PHE A 40 -21.84 6.58 13.22
C PHE A 40 -20.92 5.36 13.17
N THR A 41 -21.16 4.46 12.22
CA THR A 41 -20.43 3.17 12.20
C THR A 41 -19.04 3.30 11.61
N ARG A 42 -18.86 4.08 10.54
CA ARG A 42 -17.57 4.26 9.86
C ARG A 42 -16.48 4.82 10.79
N PRO A 43 -16.71 5.89 11.58
CA PRO A 43 -15.70 6.39 12.51
C PRO A 43 -15.33 5.36 13.57
N VAL A 44 -16.33 4.70 14.18
CA VAL A 44 -16.12 3.68 15.22
C VAL A 44 -15.34 2.48 14.68
N ALA A 45 -15.71 2.00 13.49
CA ALA A 45 -14.99 0.92 12.84
C ALA A 45 -13.53 1.29 12.55
N LYS A 46 -13.27 2.53 12.09
CA LYS A 46 -11.90 3.01 11.86
C LYS A 46 -11.08 3.02 13.13
N THR A 47 -11.62 3.54 14.24
CA THR A 47 -10.89 3.61 15.51
C THR A 47 -10.67 2.23 16.10
N LEU A 48 -11.67 1.33 16.02
CA LEU A 48 -11.55 -0.04 16.50
C LEU A 48 -10.48 -0.80 15.71
N LEU A 49 -10.52 -0.72 14.38
CA LEU A 49 -9.52 -1.38 13.53
C LEU A 49 -8.12 -0.81 13.75
N LEU A 50 -7.99 0.51 13.89
CA LEU A 50 -6.70 1.14 14.19
C LEU A 50 -6.20 0.71 15.57
N ALA A 51 -7.07 0.68 16.59
CA ALA A 51 -6.69 0.26 17.93
C ALA A 51 -6.20 -1.19 17.96
N VAL A 52 -6.93 -2.10 17.30
CA VAL A 52 -6.50 -3.50 17.15
C VAL A 52 -5.17 -3.56 16.41
N PHE A 53 -5.03 -2.86 15.29
CA PHE A 53 -3.80 -2.84 14.51
C PHE A 53 -2.60 -2.33 15.33
N THR A 54 -2.76 -1.24 16.08
CA THR A 54 -1.72 -0.71 16.97
C THR A 54 -1.34 -1.71 18.06
N TYR A 55 -2.32 -2.38 18.66
CA TYR A 55 -2.05 -3.44 19.65
C TYR A 55 -1.28 -4.62 19.02
N GLN A 56 -1.69 -5.07 17.83
CA GLN A 56 -1.02 -6.16 17.13
C GLN A 56 0.42 -5.78 16.79
N LEU A 57 0.68 -4.56 16.32
CA LEU A 57 2.04 -4.09 16.05
C LEU A 57 2.89 -4.02 17.31
N ALA A 58 2.35 -3.53 18.42
CA ALA A 58 3.05 -3.47 19.69
C ALA A 58 3.41 -4.89 20.20
N TYR A 59 2.45 -5.82 20.16
CA TYR A 59 2.67 -7.20 20.54
C TYR A 59 3.68 -7.90 19.62
N TRP A 60 3.57 -7.70 18.31
CA TRP A 60 4.53 -8.23 17.35
C TRP A 60 5.93 -7.67 17.58
N ALA A 61 6.07 -6.36 17.82
CA ALA A 61 7.34 -5.72 18.10
C ALA A 61 7.98 -6.29 19.38
N TRP A 62 7.17 -6.50 20.43
CA TRP A 62 7.61 -7.13 21.67
C TRP A 62 8.19 -8.52 21.41
N VAL A 63 7.41 -9.42 20.78
CA VAL A 63 7.84 -10.79 20.48
C VAL A 63 9.06 -10.81 19.56
N LYS A 64 9.14 -9.88 18.60
CA LYS A 64 10.26 -9.80 17.66
C LYS A 64 11.56 -9.43 18.36
N LEU A 65 11.53 -8.49 19.32
CA LEU A 65 12.70 -8.13 20.13
C LEU A 65 13.22 -9.34 20.93
N GLU A 66 12.33 -10.09 21.59
CA GLU A 66 12.71 -11.31 22.32
C GLU A 66 13.33 -12.37 21.39
N GLN A 67 12.80 -12.52 20.19
CA GLN A 67 13.33 -13.48 19.22
C GLN A 67 14.71 -13.09 18.67
N ASP A 68 15.02 -11.80 18.58
CA ASP A 68 16.30 -11.35 18.01
C ASP A 68 17.47 -11.75 18.92
N GLU A 69 17.29 -11.68 20.24
CA GLU A 69 18.29 -12.15 21.22
C GLU A 69 18.48 -13.66 21.13
N ILE A 70 17.39 -14.43 21.14
CA ILE A 70 17.43 -15.90 21.04
C ILE A 70 18.08 -16.34 19.71
N LYS A 71 17.77 -15.65 18.61
CA LYS A 71 18.36 -15.98 17.30
C LYS A 71 19.87 -15.72 17.26
N ALA A 72 20.37 -14.72 17.97
CA ALA A 72 21.80 -14.45 18.02
C ALA A 72 22.54 -15.59 18.75
N GLU A 73 22.05 -15.97 19.93
CA GLU A 73 22.63 -17.08 20.73
C GLU A 73 22.60 -18.40 19.96
N ARG A 74 21.45 -18.76 19.38
CA ARG A 74 21.31 -20.00 18.60
C ARG A 74 22.22 -20.04 17.38
N ARG A 75 22.46 -18.90 16.72
CA ARG A 75 23.39 -18.82 15.58
C ARG A 75 24.83 -19.05 16.03
N GLU A 76 25.20 -18.53 17.19
CA GLU A 76 26.53 -18.77 17.75
C GLU A 76 26.72 -20.25 18.11
N GLU A 77 25.75 -20.86 18.80
CA GLU A 77 25.76 -22.29 19.10
C GLU A 77 25.91 -23.16 17.84
N ILE A 78 25.14 -22.86 16.78
CA ILE A 78 25.23 -23.58 15.50
C ILE A 78 26.63 -23.44 14.91
N SER A 79 27.20 -22.24 14.90
CA SER A 79 28.54 -22.01 14.34
C SER A 79 29.63 -22.80 15.09
N GLN A 80 29.51 -22.89 16.42
CA GLN A 80 30.44 -23.66 17.25
C GLN A 80 30.31 -25.16 16.99
N LEU A 81 29.07 -25.65 16.87
CA LEU A 81 28.80 -27.06 16.56
C LEU A 81 29.30 -27.42 15.15
N GLU A 82 29.09 -26.56 14.16
CA GLU A 82 29.62 -26.75 12.81
C GLU A 82 31.15 -26.83 12.79
N ALA A 83 31.83 -25.98 13.56
CA ALA A 83 33.28 -26.02 13.69
C ALA A 83 33.77 -27.33 14.33
N GLN A 84 33.11 -27.81 15.39
CA GLN A 84 33.43 -29.08 16.04
C GLN A 84 33.21 -30.28 15.12
N VAL A 85 32.11 -30.28 14.35
CA VAL A 85 31.86 -31.34 13.36
C VAL A 85 32.95 -31.34 12.29
N GLN A 86 33.35 -30.18 11.79
CA GLN A 86 34.44 -30.09 10.80
C GLN A 86 35.78 -30.59 11.35
N SER A 87 36.13 -30.26 12.60
CA SER A 87 37.37 -30.76 13.20
C SER A 87 37.35 -32.28 13.36
N LEU A 88 36.23 -32.84 13.83
CA LEU A 88 36.07 -34.28 14.00
C LEU A 88 36.11 -35.02 12.65
N GLN A 89 35.48 -34.48 11.61
CA GLN A 89 35.55 -35.05 10.25
C GLN A 89 36.99 -34.98 9.67
N ALA A 90 37.74 -33.92 9.97
CA ALA A 90 39.13 -33.78 9.53
C ALA A 90 40.06 -34.77 10.25
N ASP A 91 39.82 -35.02 11.54
CA ASP A 91 40.57 -35.99 12.34
C ASP A 91 40.26 -37.44 11.93
N ASP A 92 38.99 -37.77 11.68
CA ASP A 92 38.57 -39.09 11.19
C ASP A 92 39.16 -39.38 9.80
N LYS A 93 39.23 -38.37 8.92
CA LYS A 93 39.84 -38.51 7.58
C LYS A 93 41.36 -38.69 7.60
N LYS A 94 42.04 -38.32 8.69
CA LYS A 94 43.50 -38.49 8.85
C LYS A 94 43.90 -39.85 9.41
N ARG A 95 42.95 -40.60 9.96
CA ARG A 95 43.17 -41.92 10.57
C ARG A 95 43.03 -43.03 9.54
#